data_AF-A0A6N8E985-F1
#
_entry.id   AF-A0A6N8E985-F1
#
_cell.length_a   1.000
_cell.length_b   1.000
_cell.length_c   1.000
_cell.angle_alpha   90.00
_cell.angle_beta   90.00
_cell.angle_gamma   90.00
#
_symmetry.space_group_name_H-M   'P 1'
#
loop_
_entity.id
_entity.type
_entity.pdbx_description
1 polymer ?
#
loop_
_entity_poly.entity_id
_entity_poly.type
_entity_poly.pdbx_seq_one_letter_code
_entity_poly.pdbx_strand_id
1 'polypeptide(L)'
;MTSDATLILDGQEYRFPIREGTEGERAIDIQDLRARTGYITLDPGYGNTGSCQSAITFIDGEQGILRYRGIPIEQFEQAPNFVEVAWLLIFGHLPSAEEYRIFSERLTACANLDESMKHHFEGFPRSAPPMAILSAMINALSCFHPDYFELEDQDHFQAAAAGLISKIRTIAAYAYRHSVGQPYIYPHPGQRYVPNFLHMMFSQPYAEYVCDPIVKDALNLILILHADHEQNCSTSTVRMVGSSQANLFASCAAGVCALWGPLHGGANVAVLEMLEQIHRGHISPEDYVQLAKDRDSRVRLMGFGHRVYKNFDPRAKMLANVAEKLLPTLGVQDPLLDIARRLEEIALEDPYFVDRQLYPNVDFYSGIILRAIGIPTNMFTVMFAIGRLPGWIAHWWEQAQTQGNRIARPRQIYVGPGVTDHVPRESRT
;
A
#
# COMPACT_ATOMS: atom_id res chain seq x y z
N MET A 1 34.49 -16.82 3.57
CA MET A 1 34.05 -18.18 3.97
C MET A 1 32.54 -18.15 3.98
N THR A 2 31.87 -19.02 3.22
CA THR A 2 30.41 -19.16 3.33
C THR A 2 30.09 -19.61 4.75
N SER A 3 29.34 -18.80 5.49
CA SER A 3 28.87 -19.20 6.81
C SER A 3 27.65 -20.11 6.64
N ASP A 4 27.64 -21.25 7.34
CA ASP A 4 26.53 -22.19 7.33
C ASP A 4 25.84 -22.16 8.71
N ALA A 5 24.54 -22.40 8.73
CA ALA A 5 23.79 -22.72 9.94
C ALA A 5 23.68 -24.24 10.09
N THR A 6 23.87 -24.75 11.31
CA THR A 6 23.69 -26.17 11.62
C THR A 6 22.32 -26.39 12.26
N LEU A 7 21.53 -27.29 11.68
CA LEU A 7 20.27 -27.79 12.22
C LEU A 7 20.46 -29.26 12.61
N ILE A 8 20.15 -29.60 13.87
CA ILE A 8 20.24 -30.97 14.38
C ILE A 8 18.83 -31.53 14.54
N LEU A 9 18.52 -32.61 13.80
CA LEU A 9 17.23 -33.30 13.87
C LEU A 9 17.49 -34.79 14.09
N ASP A 10 16.84 -35.39 15.08
CA ASP A 10 16.95 -36.83 15.39
C ASP A 10 18.42 -37.31 15.54
N GLY A 11 19.30 -36.44 16.05
CA GLY A 11 20.73 -36.72 16.23
C GLY A 11 21.59 -36.57 14.95
N GLN A 12 20.99 -36.22 13.81
CA GLN A 12 21.68 -35.96 12.56
C GLN A 12 21.89 -34.46 12.33
N GLU A 13 23.11 -34.08 11.92
CA GLU A 13 23.44 -32.70 11.56
C GLU A 13 23.15 -32.41 10.09
N TYR A 14 22.50 -31.28 9.84
CA TYR A 14 22.25 -30.71 8.52
C TYR A 14 22.81 -29.30 8.46
N ARG A 15 23.61 -29.01 7.43
CA ARG A 15 24.13 -27.66 7.18
C ARG A 15 23.35 -26.96 6.09
N PHE A 16 22.96 -25.72 6.34
CA PHE A 16 22.24 -24.86 5.41
C PHE A 16 23.04 -23.57 5.18
N PRO A 17 23.20 -23.12 3.93
CA PRO A 17 23.92 -21.89 3.63
C PRO A 17 23.26 -20.68 4.28
N ILE A 18 24.06 -19.71 4.73
CA ILE A 18 23.57 -18.39 5.11
C ILE A 18 23.71 -17.45 3.92
N ARG A 19 22.62 -16.79 3.56
CA ARG A 19 22.58 -15.68 2.60
C ARG A 19 22.68 -14.38 3.37
N GLU A 20 23.48 -13.45 2.84
CA GLU A 20 23.65 -12.12 3.40
C GLU A 20 23.19 -11.07 2.38
N GLY A 21 22.35 -10.14 2.82
CA GLY A 21 21.87 -9.01 2.04
C GLY A 21 22.86 -7.85 2.04
N THR A 22 22.57 -6.82 1.24
CA THR A 22 23.45 -5.64 1.11
C THR A 22 23.53 -4.82 2.39
N GLU A 23 22.50 -4.86 3.24
CA GLU A 23 22.44 -4.11 4.50
C GLU A 23 22.73 -5.03 5.71
N GLY A 24 23.33 -6.20 5.47
CA GLY A 24 23.74 -7.15 6.50
C GLY A 24 22.60 -8.05 7.03
N GLU A 25 21.46 -8.10 6.34
CA GLU A 25 20.38 -9.02 6.66
C GLU A 25 20.85 -10.47 6.43
N ARG A 26 20.48 -11.39 7.32
CA ARG A 26 20.91 -12.79 7.23
C ARG A 26 19.71 -13.72 7.14
N ALA A 27 19.71 -14.60 6.15
CA ALA A 27 18.69 -15.62 5.96
C ALA A 27 19.33 -17.01 5.85
N ILE A 28 18.70 -18.01 6.46
CA ILE A 28 19.09 -19.41 6.32
C ILE A 28 18.42 -19.95 5.05
N ASP A 29 19.22 -20.39 4.08
CA ASP A 29 18.71 -20.95 2.83
C ASP A 29 18.17 -22.36 3.06
N ILE A 30 16.85 -22.48 3.14
CA ILE A 30 16.12 -23.73 3.42
C ILE A 30 15.44 -24.34 2.19
N GLN A 31 15.86 -23.98 0.98
CA GLN A 31 15.20 -24.44 -0.27
C GLN A 31 15.16 -25.97 -0.41
N ASP A 32 16.17 -26.67 0.12
CA ASP A 32 16.31 -28.13 0.08
C ASP A 32 15.96 -28.82 1.42
N LEU A 33 15.52 -28.05 2.44
CA LEU A 33 15.25 -28.54 3.80
C LEU A 33 14.35 -29.78 3.80
N ARG A 34 13.20 -29.70 3.14
CA ARG A 34 12.24 -30.82 3.12
C ARG A 34 12.77 -32.04 2.38
N ALA A 35 13.50 -31.83 1.29
CA ALA A 35 14.07 -32.93 0.51
C ALA A 35 15.15 -33.68 1.31
N ARG A 36 15.88 -32.97 2.18
CA ARG A 36 16.97 -33.53 2.99
C ARG A 36 16.53 -34.10 4.34
N THR A 37 15.50 -33.52 4.95
CA THR A 37 15.10 -33.84 6.33
C THR A 37 13.71 -34.47 6.42
N GLY A 38 12.84 -34.26 5.44
CA GLY A 38 11.40 -34.58 5.54
C GLY A 38 10.57 -33.53 6.30
N TYR A 39 11.20 -32.62 7.03
CA TYR A 39 10.53 -31.58 7.81
C TYR A 39 10.17 -30.35 6.95
N ILE A 40 9.23 -29.55 7.47
CA ILE A 40 8.96 -28.19 6.98
C ILE A 40 9.14 -27.21 8.14
N THR A 41 9.35 -25.93 7.86
CA THR A 41 9.20 -24.88 8.86
C THR A 41 7.72 -24.57 9.08
N LEU A 42 7.36 -24.16 10.30
CA LEU A 42 6.03 -23.67 10.64
C LEU A 42 6.16 -22.24 11.14
N ASP A 43 5.74 -21.28 10.32
CA ASP A 43 5.83 -19.85 10.61
C ASP A 43 4.52 -19.14 10.20
N PRO A 44 3.43 -19.32 10.97
CA PRO A 44 2.15 -18.68 10.67
C PRO A 44 2.31 -17.16 10.60
N GLY A 45 2.00 -16.58 9.45
CA GLY A 45 2.15 -15.14 9.21
C GLY A 45 3.53 -14.69 8.70
N TYR A 46 4.44 -15.63 8.40
CA TYR A 46 5.72 -15.38 7.73
C TYR A 46 6.68 -14.42 8.47
N GLY A 47 6.54 -14.27 9.78
CA GLY A 47 7.34 -13.32 10.56
C GLY A 47 8.84 -13.63 10.59
N ASN A 48 9.22 -14.88 10.34
CA ASN A 48 10.60 -15.36 10.34
C ASN A 48 11.03 -15.84 8.94
N THR A 49 10.21 -15.66 7.91
CA THR A 49 10.41 -16.25 6.58
C THR A 49 10.63 -15.15 5.53
N GLY A 50 11.88 -15.00 5.08
CA GLY A 50 12.19 -14.19 3.91
C GLY A 50 11.74 -14.89 2.62
N SER A 51 10.64 -14.43 2.00
CA SER A 51 10.04 -15.10 0.84
C SER A 51 10.72 -14.80 -0.49
N CYS A 52 11.57 -13.77 -0.56
CA CYS A 52 12.29 -13.38 -1.77
C CYS A 52 13.54 -12.57 -1.46
N GLN A 53 14.44 -12.47 -2.43
CA GLN A 53 15.43 -11.39 -2.50
C GLN A 53 14.82 -10.22 -3.27
N SER A 54 15.10 -8.99 -2.85
CA SER A 54 14.59 -7.79 -3.51
C SER A 54 15.60 -6.66 -3.42
N ALA A 55 15.60 -5.79 -4.43
CA ALA A 55 16.42 -4.57 -4.49
C ALA A 55 15.56 -3.30 -4.57
N ILE A 56 14.25 -3.38 -4.28
CA ILE A 56 13.30 -2.28 -4.45
C ILE A 56 13.32 -1.33 -3.25
N THR A 57 13.05 -1.87 -2.07
CA THR A 57 12.90 -1.10 -0.84
C THR A 57 13.62 -1.81 0.30
N PHE A 58 14.29 -1.04 1.14
CA PHE A 58 14.89 -1.50 2.37
C PHE A 58 14.24 -0.82 3.56
N ILE A 59 14.02 -1.59 4.63
CA ILE A 59 13.47 -1.10 5.89
C ILE A 59 14.31 -1.64 7.06
N ASP A 60 14.79 -0.73 7.91
CA ASP A 60 15.24 -1.08 9.27
C ASP A 60 14.23 -0.51 10.26
N GLY A 61 13.38 -1.39 10.77
CA GLY A 61 12.34 -1.04 11.72
C GLY A 61 12.88 -0.58 13.08
N GLU A 62 14.02 -1.11 13.52
CA GLU A 62 14.64 -0.71 14.78
C GLU A 62 15.19 0.71 14.65
N GLN A 63 15.83 1.03 13.53
CA GLN A 63 16.45 2.34 13.33
C GLN A 63 15.53 3.39 12.71
N GLY A 64 14.31 3.03 12.29
CA GLY A 64 13.39 3.96 11.63
C GLY A 64 13.82 4.30 10.19
N ILE A 65 14.51 3.40 9.51
CA ILE A 65 15.06 3.64 8.16
C ILE A 65 14.08 3.10 7.11
N LEU A 66 13.79 3.92 6.10
CA LEU A 66 13.10 3.52 4.88
C LEU A 66 13.86 4.07 3.67
N ARG A 67 14.20 3.20 2.73
CA ARG A 67 14.90 3.59 1.49
C ARG A 67 14.22 3.00 0.26
N TYR A 68 13.96 3.84 -0.72
CA TYR A 68 13.56 3.41 -2.07
C TYR A 68 14.78 3.39 -2.97
N ARG A 69 15.17 2.21 -3.46
CA ARG A 69 16.38 2.02 -4.27
C ARG A 69 17.64 2.65 -3.64
N GLY A 70 17.76 2.55 -2.31
CA GLY A 70 18.85 3.13 -1.54
C GLY A 70 18.70 4.63 -1.18
N ILE A 71 17.73 5.35 -1.73
CA ILE A 71 17.47 6.76 -1.41
C ILE A 71 16.60 6.84 -0.14
N PRO A 72 17.07 7.51 0.94
CA PRO A 72 16.28 7.70 2.17
C PRO A 72 14.97 8.45 1.92
N ILE A 73 13.90 8.00 2.59
CA ILE A 73 12.55 8.53 2.38
C ILE A 73 12.45 10.04 2.65
N GLU A 74 13.24 10.54 3.61
CA GLU A 74 13.27 11.94 4.03
C GLU A 74 13.72 12.88 2.91
N GLN A 75 14.46 12.38 1.93
CA GLN A 75 14.92 13.18 0.80
C GLN A 75 13.80 13.51 -0.18
N PHE A 76 12.64 12.84 -0.11
CA PHE A 76 11.51 13.07 -1.01
C PHE A 76 10.53 14.16 -0.54
N GLU A 77 10.84 14.94 0.51
CA GLU A 77 9.93 15.98 1.02
C GLU A 77 9.63 17.09 0.00
N GLN A 78 10.60 17.42 -0.87
CA GLN A 78 10.48 18.53 -1.83
C GLN A 78 10.63 18.10 -3.30
N ALA A 79 11.43 17.07 -3.56
CA ALA A 79 11.64 16.49 -4.88
C ALA A 79 12.28 15.10 -4.71
N PRO A 80 12.22 14.22 -5.71
CA PRO A 80 11.38 14.24 -6.91
C PRO A 80 9.85 14.16 -6.65
N ASN A 81 9.04 14.29 -7.70
CA ASN A 81 7.56 14.13 -7.62
C ASN A 81 7.12 12.65 -7.70
N PHE A 82 5.82 12.36 -7.49
CA PHE A 82 5.32 10.98 -7.46
C PHE A 82 5.61 10.17 -8.73
N VAL A 83 5.55 10.78 -9.91
CA VAL A 83 5.79 10.08 -11.19
C VAL A 83 7.26 9.65 -11.31
N GLU A 84 8.18 10.48 -10.86
CA GLU A 84 9.61 10.17 -10.82
C GLU A 84 9.93 9.09 -9.77
N VAL A 85 9.28 9.12 -8.60
CA VAL A 85 9.42 8.05 -7.59
C VAL A 85 8.82 6.73 -8.10
N ALA A 86 7.69 6.78 -8.80
CA ALA A 86 7.12 5.61 -9.45
C ALA A 86 8.09 5.01 -10.47
N TRP A 87 8.74 5.86 -11.28
CA TRP A 87 9.80 5.45 -12.19
C TRP A 87 10.99 4.82 -11.44
N LEU A 88 11.49 5.47 -10.40
CA LEU A 88 12.58 4.97 -9.55
C LEU A 88 12.30 3.56 -9.03
N LEU A 89 11.11 3.35 -8.46
CA LEU A 89 10.71 2.06 -7.92
C LEU A 89 10.67 0.99 -9.00
N ILE A 90 10.08 1.29 -10.16
CA ILE A 90 9.85 0.30 -11.22
C ILE A 90 11.14 -0.02 -11.99
N PHE A 91 11.94 0.99 -12.32
CA PHE A 91 13.09 0.88 -13.23
C PHE A 91 14.46 0.98 -12.54
N GLY A 92 14.49 1.22 -11.22
CA GLY A 92 15.69 1.10 -10.39
C GLY A 92 16.60 2.33 -10.35
N HIS A 93 16.27 3.41 -11.06
CA HIS A 93 17.04 4.66 -11.11
C HIS A 93 16.10 5.85 -11.29
N LEU A 94 16.51 7.06 -10.89
CA LEU A 94 15.73 8.27 -11.18
C LEU A 94 15.73 8.56 -12.69
N PRO A 95 14.60 8.98 -13.29
CA PRO A 95 14.54 9.22 -14.72
C PRO A 95 15.42 10.40 -15.13
N SER A 96 16.07 10.27 -16.29
CA SER A 96 16.56 11.43 -17.03
C SER A 96 15.41 12.33 -17.50
N ALA A 97 15.73 13.55 -17.93
CA ALA A 97 14.72 14.48 -18.43
C ALA A 97 13.90 13.90 -19.62
N GLU A 98 14.55 13.13 -20.49
CA GLU A 98 13.89 12.51 -21.64
C GLU A 98 13.01 11.33 -21.23
N GLU A 99 13.49 10.46 -20.34
CA GLU A 99 12.70 9.36 -19.78
C GLU A 99 11.46 9.86 -19.06
N TYR A 100 11.61 10.90 -18.24
CA TYR A 100 10.49 11.54 -17.56
C TYR A 100 9.49 12.12 -18.56
N ARG A 101 9.95 12.83 -19.59
CA ARG A 101 9.09 13.41 -20.62
C ARG A 101 8.28 12.33 -21.33
N ILE A 102 8.93 11.28 -21.82
CA ILE A 102 8.29 10.15 -22.52
C ILE A 102 7.30 9.46 -21.60
N PHE A 103 7.67 9.18 -20.35
CA PHE A 103 6.79 8.49 -19.41
C PHE A 103 5.58 9.35 -19.05
N SER A 104 5.77 10.65 -18.78
CA SER A 104 4.68 11.59 -18.52
C SER A 104 3.73 11.74 -19.71
N GLU A 105 4.25 11.75 -20.94
CA GLU A 105 3.44 11.77 -22.16
C GLU A 105 2.62 10.49 -22.31
N ARG A 106 3.22 9.32 -22.06
CA ARG A 106 2.52 8.04 -22.05
C ARG A 106 1.41 8.00 -21.01
N LEU A 107 1.68 8.42 -19.77
CA LEU A 107 0.65 8.54 -18.73
C LEU A 107 -0.50 9.43 -19.20
N THR A 108 -0.20 10.55 -19.85
CA THR A 108 -1.24 11.46 -20.36
C THR A 108 -2.06 10.79 -21.47
N ALA A 109 -1.40 10.12 -22.42
CA ALA A 109 -2.04 9.47 -23.57
C ALA A 109 -2.96 8.31 -23.17
N CYS A 110 -2.60 7.54 -22.14
CA CYS A 110 -3.39 6.38 -21.70
C CYS A 110 -4.40 6.70 -20.60
N ALA A 111 -4.61 7.97 -20.24
CA ALA A 111 -5.46 8.37 -19.12
C ALA A 111 -6.94 7.98 -19.25
N ASN A 112 -7.48 8.03 -20.47
CA ASN A 112 -8.88 7.71 -20.73
C ASN A 112 -9.16 6.22 -20.54
N LEU A 113 -10.29 5.89 -19.93
CA LEU A 113 -10.83 4.52 -19.98
C LEU A 113 -11.52 4.31 -21.32
N ASP A 114 -11.60 3.07 -21.78
CA ASP A 114 -12.49 2.74 -22.89
C ASP A 114 -13.94 3.12 -22.52
N GLU A 115 -14.70 3.65 -23.48
CA GLU A 115 -16.06 4.13 -23.20
C GLU A 115 -16.97 3.04 -22.67
N SER A 116 -16.79 1.78 -23.11
CA SER A 116 -17.58 0.65 -22.62
C SER A 116 -17.27 0.29 -21.16
N MET A 117 -16.08 0.66 -20.65
CA MET A 117 -15.77 0.50 -19.23
C MET A 117 -16.66 1.37 -18.34
N LYS A 118 -17.16 2.51 -18.84
CA LYS A 118 -18.04 3.39 -18.05
C LYS A 118 -19.34 2.70 -17.66
N HIS A 119 -19.86 1.82 -18.51
CA HIS A 119 -21.07 1.05 -18.23
C HIS A 119 -20.89 0.07 -17.06
N HIS A 120 -19.66 -0.37 -16.77
CA HIS A 120 -19.41 -1.22 -15.60
C HIS A 120 -19.70 -0.48 -14.30
N PHE A 121 -19.50 0.85 -14.26
CA PHE A 121 -19.82 1.65 -13.08
C PHE A 121 -21.33 1.71 -12.82
N GLU A 122 -22.16 1.69 -13.87
CA GLU A 122 -23.62 1.69 -13.74
C GLU A 122 -24.16 0.44 -13.04
N GLY A 123 -23.41 -0.68 -13.12
CA GLY A 123 -23.74 -1.92 -12.43
C GLY A 123 -23.48 -1.91 -10.92
N PHE A 124 -22.68 -0.97 -10.42
CA PHE A 124 -22.44 -0.85 -8.98
C PHE A 124 -23.50 0.01 -8.29
N PRO A 125 -23.99 -0.37 -7.10
CA PRO A 125 -24.80 0.54 -6.31
C PRO A 125 -23.97 1.77 -5.91
N ARG A 126 -24.61 2.94 -5.75
CA ARG A 126 -23.90 4.18 -5.35
C ARG A 126 -23.20 4.06 -3.99
N SER A 127 -23.72 3.21 -3.11
CA SER A 127 -23.13 2.91 -1.80
C SER A 127 -22.02 1.85 -1.85
N ALA A 128 -21.64 1.35 -3.04
CA ALA A 128 -20.56 0.38 -3.17
C ALA A 128 -19.25 0.96 -2.61
N PRO A 129 -18.49 0.19 -1.82
CA PRO A 129 -17.19 0.63 -1.34
C PRO A 129 -16.25 0.96 -2.51
N PRO A 130 -15.61 2.14 -2.54
CA PRO A 130 -14.71 2.53 -3.64
C PRO A 130 -13.56 1.54 -3.88
N MET A 131 -13.04 0.88 -2.84
CA MET A 131 -12.02 -0.16 -2.96
C MET A 131 -12.50 -1.40 -3.72
N ALA A 132 -13.77 -1.79 -3.56
CA ALA A 132 -14.37 -2.90 -4.30
C ALA A 132 -14.47 -2.56 -5.79
N ILE A 133 -14.93 -1.34 -6.11
CA ILE A 133 -15.00 -0.83 -7.48
C ILE A 133 -13.58 -0.78 -8.07
N LEU A 134 -12.61 -0.24 -7.33
CA LEU A 134 -11.22 -0.11 -7.78
C LEU A 134 -10.63 -1.46 -8.19
N SER A 135 -10.74 -2.49 -7.33
CA SER A 135 -10.23 -3.83 -7.65
C SER A 135 -10.94 -4.45 -8.85
N ALA A 136 -12.27 -4.39 -8.89
CA ALA A 136 -13.07 -4.94 -9.98
C ALA A 136 -12.73 -4.29 -11.33
N MET A 137 -12.61 -2.96 -11.35
CA MET A 137 -12.31 -2.19 -12.55
C MET A 137 -10.86 -2.37 -13.02
N ILE A 138 -9.89 -2.52 -12.12
CA ILE A 138 -8.50 -2.88 -12.50
C ILE A 138 -8.47 -4.27 -13.14
N ASN A 139 -9.21 -5.24 -12.60
CA ASN A 139 -9.28 -6.57 -13.20
C ASN A 139 -10.00 -6.52 -14.57
N ALA A 140 -11.10 -5.79 -14.68
CA ALA A 140 -11.81 -5.59 -15.95
C ALA A 140 -10.95 -4.90 -17.00
N LEU A 141 -10.08 -3.97 -16.59
CA LEU A 141 -9.14 -3.27 -17.47
C LEU A 141 -8.23 -4.24 -18.25
N SER A 142 -7.89 -5.39 -17.66
CA SER A 142 -7.07 -6.40 -18.34
C SER A 142 -7.74 -6.92 -19.62
N CYS A 143 -9.08 -6.99 -19.67
CA CYS A 143 -9.83 -7.44 -20.84
C CYS A 143 -9.74 -6.47 -22.03
N PHE A 144 -9.42 -5.20 -21.77
CA PHE A 144 -9.24 -4.16 -22.80
C PHE A 144 -7.80 -4.04 -23.29
N HIS A 145 -6.88 -4.76 -22.64
CA HIS A 145 -5.46 -4.74 -22.95
C HIS A 145 -4.88 -6.16 -23.00
N PRO A 146 -5.36 -7.02 -23.92
CA PRO A 146 -4.82 -8.37 -24.08
C PRO A 146 -3.33 -8.36 -24.48
N ASP A 147 -2.88 -7.27 -25.10
CA ASP A 147 -1.48 -6.99 -25.42
C ASP A 147 -0.57 -6.89 -24.19
N TYR A 148 -1.13 -6.74 -22.97
CA TYR A 148 -0.37 -6.69 -21.72
C TYR A 148 -0.37 -8.00 -20.93
N PHE A 149 -0.85 -9.10 -21.51
CA PHE A 149 -0.82 -10.40 -20.84
C PHE A 149 0.56 -11.05 -20.92
N GLU A 150 1.28 -10.83 -22.02
CA GLU A 150 2.64 -11.31 -22.23
C GLU A 150 3.57 -10.10 -22.30
N LEU A 151 4.37 -9.90 -21.25
CA LEU A 151 5.30 -8.77 -21.12
C LEU A 151 6.73 -9.29 -21.30
N GLU A 152 7.08 -9.58 -22.56
CA GLU A 152 8.37 -10.20 -22.92
C GLU A 152 9.52 -9.19 -22.98
N ASP A 153 9.23 -7.91 -23.27
CA ASP A 153 10.22 -6.85 -23.32
C ASP A 153 9.87 -5.65 -22.42
N GLN A 154 10.89 -4.81 -22.21
CA GLN A 154 10.83 -3.67 -21.32
C GLN A 154 9.89 -2.56 -21.85
N ASP A 155 9.71 -2.43 -23.16
CA ASP A 155 8.87 -1.39 -23.75
C ASP A 155 7.37 -1.70 -23.56
N HIS A 156 6.97 -2.96 -23.77
CA HIS A 156 5.62 -3.44 -23.48
C HIS A 156 5.33 -3.36 -21.98
N PHE A 157 6.28 -3.75 -21.13
CA PHE A 157 6.13 -3.60 -19.69
C PHE A 157 5.99 -2.13 -19.27
N GLN A 158 6.81 -1.22 -19.82
CA GLN A 158 6.71 0.21 -19.55
C GLN A 158 5.35 0.78 -20.00
N ALA A 159 4.82 0.32 -21.14
CA ALA A 159 3.48 0.70 -21.61
C ALA A 159 2.38 0.20 -20.66
N ALA A 160 2.43 -1.06 -20.23
CA ALA A 160 1.49 -1.64 -19.28
C ALA A 160 1.53 -0.93 -17.92
N ALA A 161 2.73 -0.67 -17.40
CA ALA A 161 2.94 0.07 -16.16
C ALA A 161 2.37 1.49 -16.24
N ALA A 162 2.68 2.23 -17.31
CA ALA A 162 2.11 3.56 -17.54
C ALA A 162 0.57 3.51 -17.66
N GLY A 163 0.05 2.53 -18.41
CA GLY A 163 -1.39 2.26 -18.55
C GLY A 163 -2.08 2.10 -17.21
N LEU A 164 -1.55 1.23 -16.35
CA LEU A 164 -2.14 0.95 -15.04
C LEU A 164 -2.01 2.15 -14.08
N ILE A 165 -0.83 2.78 -14.00
CA ILE A 165 -0.60 3.97 -13.15
C ILE A 165 -1.48 5.15 -13.57
N SER A 166 -1.74 5.32 -14.86
CA SER A 166 -2.61 6.40 -15.33
C SER A 166 -4.09 6.08 -15.22
N LYS A 167 -4.51 4.84 -15.45
CA LYS A 167 -5.95 4.50 -15.43
C LYS A 167 -6.48 4.29 -14.01
N ILE A 168 -5.64 3.88 -13.05
CA ILE A 168 -6.08 3.73 -11.65
C ILE A 168 -6.64 5.05 -11.08
N ARG A 169 -6.03 6.20 -11.41
CA ARG A 169 -6.51 7.52 -10.97
C ARG A 169 -7.85 7.89 -11.64
N THR A 170 -8.05 7.53 -12.91
CA THR A 170 -9.33 7.74 -13.61
C THR A 170 -10.42 6.87 -13.02
N ILE A 171 -10.13 5.58 -12.75
CA ILE A 171 -11.05 4.66 -12.07
C ILE A 171 -11.42 5.19 -10.68
N ALA A 172 -10.45 5.63 -9.90
CA ALA A 172 -10.68 6.17 -8.57
C ALA A 172 -11.55 7.43 -8.59
N ALA A 173 -11.26 8.38 -9.50
CA ALA A 173 -12.08 9.57 -9.65
C ALA A 173 -13.51 9.21 -10.05
N TYR A 174 -13.71 8.30 -11.00
CA TYR A 174 -15.04 7.86 -11.43
C TYR A 174 -15.78 7.12 -10.31
N ALA A 175 -15.11 6.28 -9.53
CA ALA A 175 -15.71 5.63 -8.36
C ALA A 175 -16.20 6.66 -7.32
N TYR A 176 -15.41 7.71 -7.05
CA TYR A 176 -15.83 8.81 -6.21
C TYR A 176 -17.07 9.50 -6.78
N ARG A 177 -17.04 9.93 -8.05
CA ARG A 177 -18.16 10.65 -8.66
C ARG A 177 -19.43 9.82 -8.72
N HIS A 178 -19.31 8.52 -9.01
CA HIS A 178 -20.41 7.57 -8.96
C HIS A 178 -21.04 7.52 -7.58
N SER A 179 -20.22 7.49 -6.52
CA SER A 179 -20.71 7.43 -5.13
C SER A 179 -21.52 8.67 -4.73
N VAL A 180 -21.21 9.84 -5.30
CA VAL A 180 -21.93 11.10 -5.07
C VAL A 180 -22.96 11.43 -6.16
N GLY A 181 -23.15 10.54 -7.14
CA GLY A 181 -24.13 10.73 -8.22
C GLY A 181 -23.82 11.87 -9.18
N GLN A 182 -22.53 12.21 -9.36
CA GLN A 182 -22.07 13.27 -10.25
C GLN A 182 -21.61 12.72 -11.61
N PRO A 183 -21.66 13.53 -12.69
CA PRO A 183 -21.17 13.12 -14.01
C PRO A 183 -19.66 12.92 -13.99
N TYR A 184 -19.16 11.97 -14.79
CA TYR A 184 -17.72 11.74 -14.96
C TYR A 184 -17.04 12.89 -15.69
N ILE A 185 -15.87 13.30 -15.20
CA ILE A 185 -15.03 14.32 -15.81
C ILE A 185 -13.81 13.65 -16.42
N TYR A 186 -13.60 13.89 -17.70
CA TYR A 186 -12.48 13.30 -18.45
C TYR A 186 -11.13 13.83 -17.95
N PRO A 187 -10.05 13.04 -18.09
CA PRO A 187 -8.69 13.52 -17.87
C PRO A 187 -8.37 14.73 -18.77
N HIS A 188 -7.75 15.75 -18.19
CA HIS A 188 -7.29 16.94 -18.91
C HIS A 188 -5.82 16.78 -19.36
N PRO A 189 -5.50 16.76 -20.66
CA PRO A 189 -4.14 16.49 -21.15
C PRO A 189 -3.12 17.60 -20.81
N GLY A 190 -3.59 18.83 -20.61
CA GLY A 190 -2.76 19.95 -20.14
C GLY A 190 -2.38 19.90 -18.66
N GLN A 191 -2.94 18.97 -17.88
CA GLN A 191 -2.67 18.86 -16.45
C GLN A 191 -1.84 17.61 -16.13
N ARG A 192 -0.88 17.74 -15.20
CA ARG A 192 -0.01 16.64 -14.74
C ARG A 192 -0.71 15.77 -13.70
N TYR A 193 -0.06 14.68 -13.27
CA TYR A 193 -0.66 13.56 -12.53
C TYR A 193 -1.64 13.97 -11.41
N VAL A 194 -1.15 14.68 -10.39
CA VAL A 194 -1.96 15.11 -9.23
C VAL A 194 -3.02 16.15 -9.58
N PRO A 195 -2.70 17.30 -10.24
CA PRO A 195 -3.73 18.27 -10.63
C PRO A 195 -4.83 17.65 -11.48
N ASN A 196 -4.47 16.80 -12.44
CA ASN A 196 -5.42 16.13 -13.32
C ASN A 196 -6.32 15.15 -12.55
N PHE A 197 -5.78 14.43 -11.56
CA PHE A 197 -6.58 13.59 -10.69
C PHE A 197 -7.62 14.40 -9.90
N LEU A 198 -7.20 15.51 -9.27
CA LEU A 198 -8.10 16.38 -8.52
C LEU A 198 -9.11 17.11 -9.43
N HIS A 199 -8.71 17.46 -10.65
CA HIS A 199 -9.62 17.96 -11.68
C HIS A 199 -10.74 16.97 -11.97
N MET A 200 -10.42 15.67 -12.16
CA MET A 200 -11.43 14.64 -12.41
C MET A 200 -12.34 14.43 -11.20
N MET A 201 -11.82 14.54 -9.97
CA MET A 201 -12.64 14.43 -8.76
C MET A 201 -13.57 15.63 -8.58
N PHE A 202 -13.05 16.85 -8.67
CA PHE A 202 -13.72 18.02 -8.08
C PHE A 202 -14.29 19.02 -9.08
N SER A 203 -13.85 19.01 -10.34
CA SER A 203 -14.42 19.92 -11.34
C SER A 203 -15.91 19.67 -11.52
N GLN A 204 -16.68 20.71 -11.77
CA GLN A 204 -18.06 20.61 -12.22
C GLN A 204 -18.11 20.88 -13.72
N PRO A 205 -19.16 20.43 -14.45
CA PRO A 205 -19.31 20.71 -15.87
C PRO A 205 -19.24 22.20 -16.24
N TYR A 206 -19.51 23.09 -15.28
CA TYR A 206 -19.53 24.55 -15.43
C TYR A 206 -18.46 25.28 -14.60
N ALA A 207 -17.59 24.56 -13.88
CA ALA A 207 -16.56 25.16 -13.04
C ALA A 207 -15.35 24.23 -12.91
N GLU A 208 -14.26 24.59 -13.57
CA GLU A 208 -13.00 23.83 -13.48
C GLU A 208 -12.38 23.98 -12.09
N TYR A 209 -11.95 22.86 -11.50
CA TYR A 209 -11.13 22.88 -10.30
C TYR A 209 -9.68 23.25 -10.66
N VAL A 210 -9.18 24.33 -10.06
CA VAL A 210 -7.79 24.76 -10.19
C VAL A 210 -7.02 24.30 -8.96
N CYS A 211 -6.04 23.41 -9.15
CA CYS A 211 -5.28 22.84 -8.06
C CYS A 211 -4.27 23.84 -7.49
N ASP A 212 -4.40 24.17 -6.20
CA ASP A 212 -3.42 24.98 -5.48
C ASP A 212 -2.06 24.25 -5.41
N PRO A 213 -0.92 24.95 -5.62
CA PRO A 213 0.41 24.37 -5.49
C PRO A 213 0.63 23.59 -4.17
N ILE A 214 0.15 24.09 -3.03
CA ILE A 214 0.36 23.41 -1.74
C ILE A 214 -0.45 22.11 -1.65
N VAL A 215 -1.64 22.06 -2.25
CA VAL A 215 -2.46 20.84 -2.36
C VAL A 215 -1.79 19.84 -3.28
N LYS A 216 -1.25 20.32 -4.40
CA LYS A 216 -0.49 19.50 -5.35
C LYS A 216 0.74 18.88 -4.68
N ASP A 217 1.50 19.65 -3.91
CA ASP A 217 2.70 19.17 -3.22
C ASP A 217 2.33 18.20 -2.07
N ALA A 218 1.31 18.52 -1.28
CA ALA A 218 0.82 17.66 -0.20
C ALA A 218 0.35 16.30 -0.70
N LEU A 219 -0.47 16.26 -1.77
CA LEU A 219 -0.94 14.99 -2.33
C LEU A 219 0.18 14.21 -3.02
N ASN A 220 1.14 14.88 -3.69
CA ASN A 220 2.33 14.19 -4.20
C ASN A 220 3.09 13.49 -3.08
N LEU A 221 3.34 14.18 -1.97
CA LEU A 221 4.06 13.61 -0.84
C LEU A 221 3.29 12.42 -0.25
N ILE A 222 1.97 12.53 -0.05
CA ILE A 222 1.16 11.40 0.39
C ILE A 222 1.35 10.19 -0.51
N LEU A 223 1.26 10.36 -1.83
CA LEU A 223 1.43 9.25 -2.76
C LEU A 223 2.84 8.63 -2.70
N ILE A 224 3.88 9.47 -2.57
CA ILE A 224 5.28 9.03 -2.42
C ILE A 224 5.49 8.22 -1.13
N LEU A 225 4.99 8.69 0.00
CA LEU A 225 5.17 8.03 1.31
C LEU A 225 4.41 6.70 1.42
N HIS A 226 3.48 6.44 0.49
CA HIS A 226 2.78 5.18 0.35
C HIS A 226 3.29 4.35 -0.84
N ALA A 227 4.25 4.85 -1.61
CA ALA A 227 4.67 4.31 -2.91
C ALA A 227 5.08 2.84 -2.87
N ASP A 228 5.84 2.47 -1.85
CA ASP A 228 6.15 1.09 -1.54
C ASP A 228 6.38 0.91 -0.03
N HIS A 229 6.32 -0.32 0.45
CA HIS A 229 6.66 -0.63 1.84
C HIS A 229 7.09 -2.11 1.99
N GLU A 230 7.99 -2.55 1.11
CA GLU A 230 8.62 -3.87 1.12
C GLU A 230 7.59 -5.03 1.13
N GLN A 231 7.85 -6.16 1.81
CA GLN A 231 7.02 -7.38 1.77
C GLN A 231 5.80 -7.32 2.70
N ASN A 232 5.02 -6.25 2.64
CA ASN A 232 3.73 -6.15 3.33
C ASN A 232 2.65 -7.07 2.70
N CYS A 233 1.53 -7.29 3.43
CA CYS A 233 0.45 -8.19 3.01
C CYS A 233 0.02 -8.00 1.55
N SER A 234 -0.24 -6.77 1.11
CA SER A 234 -0.66 -6.51 -0.28
C SER A 234 0.43 -6.81 -1.30
N THR A 235 1.69 -6.45 -1.03
CA THR A 235 2.81 -6.74 -1.93
C THR A 235 3.06 -8.25 -2.02
N SER A 236 3.01 -8.96 -0.89
CA SER A 236 3.11 -10.42 -0.86
C SER A 236 1.96 -11.09 -1.61
N THR A 237 0.74 -10.54 -1.55
CA THR A 237 -0.39 -11.02 -2.37
C THR A 237 -0.14 -10.80 -3.86
N VAL A 238 0.33 -9.62 -4.28
CA VAL A 238 0.69 -9.37 -5.68
C VAL A 238 1.73 -10.38 -6.18
N ARG A 239 2.78 -10.64 -5.37
CA ARG A 239 3.79 -11.67 -5.70
C ARG A 239 3.24 -13.09 -5.69
N MET A 240 2.32 -13.41 -4.78
CA MET A 240 1.73 -14.75 -4.71
C MET A 240 0.88 -15.04 -5.95
N VAL A 241 0.04 -14.09 -6.36
CA VAL A 241 -0.78 -14.19 -7.57
C VAL A 241 0.11 -14.14 -8.83
N GLY A 242 1.08 -13.23 -8.88
CA GLY A 242 2.05 -13.16 -9.98
C GLY A 242 2.87 -14.44 -10.16
N SER A 243 3.17 -15.17 -9.09
CA SER A 243 3.92 -16.43 -9.15
C SER A 243 3.20 -17.55 -9.92
N SER A 244 1.88 -17.46 -10.09
CA SER A 244 1.11 -18.38 -10.95
C SER A 244 1.04 -17.90 -12.40
N GLN A 245 1.84 -16.91 -12.79
CA GLN A 245 1.83 -16.24 -14.09
C GLN A 245 0.53 -15.48 -14.40
N ALA A 246 -0.19 -15.04 -13.36
CA ALA A 246 -1.30 -14.12 -13.57
C ALA A 246 -0.78 -12.76 -14.07
N ASN A 247 -1.52 -12.14 -15.00
CA ASN A 247 -1.14 -10.85 -15.58
C ASN A 247 -1.02 -9.73 -14.51
N LEU A 248 -0.31 -8.66 -14.86
CA LEU A 248 -0.02 -7.53 -13.96
C LEU A 248 -1.29 -6.93 -13.34
N PHE A 249 -2.34 -6.71 -14.15
CA PHE A 249 -3.59 -6.08 -13.72
C PHE A 249 -4.32 -6.94 -12.69
N ALA A 250 -4.46 -8.25 -12.96
CA ALA A 250 -5.08 -9.20 -12.03
C ALA A 250 -4.29 -9.29 -10.72
N SER A 251 -2.96 -9.29 -10.81
CA SER A 251 -2.07 -9.32 -9.64
C SER A 251 -2.23 -8.06 -8.77
N CYS A 252 -2.25 -6.87 -9.39
CA CYS A 252 -2.49 -5.61 -8.69
C CYS A 252 -3.93 -5.49 -8.14
N ALA A 253 -4.94 -6.00 -8.85
CA ALA A 253 -6.32 -6.05 -8.35
C ALA A 253 -6.43 -6.90 -7.07
N ALA A 254 -5.68 -8.01 -6.97
CA ALA A 254 -5.56 -8.79 -5.74
C ALA A 254 -4.83 -8.01 -4.63
N GLY A 255 -3.81 -7.23 -4.99
CA GLY A 255 -3.14 -6.28 -4.07
C GLY A 255 -4.11 -5.26 -3.47
N VAL A 256 -5.02 -4.71 -4.28
CA VAL A 256 -6.10 -3.82 -3.81
C VAL A 256 -7.02 -4.53 -2.82
N CYS A 257 -7.43 -5.77 -3.08
CA CYS A 257 -8.23 -6.56 -2.15
C CYS A 257 -7.51 -6.79 -0.80
N ALA A 258 -6.22 -7.15 -0.84
CA ALA A 258 -5.41 -7.34 0.36
C ALA A 258 -5.24 -6.02 1.14
N LEU A 259 -5.06 -4.89 0.44
CA LEU A 259 -4.96 -3.57 1.06
C LEU A 259 -6.28 -3.10 1.66
N TRP A 260 -7.42 -3.48 1.09
CA TRP A 260 -8.74 -3.10 1.61
C TRP A 260 -9.04 -3.69 2.99
N GLY A 261 -8.38 -4.78 3.38
CA GLY A 261 -8.55 -5.38 4.70
C GLY A 261 -8.28 -4.38 5.85
N PRO A 262 -9.10 -4.39 6.92
CA PRO A 262 -8.97 -3.40 8.01
C PRO A 262 -7.65 -3.52 8.79
N LEU A 263 -7.02 -4.69 8.76
CA LEU A 263 -5.70 -4.94 9.37
C LEU A 263 -4.53 -4.49 8.49
N HIS A 264 -4.79 -3.89 7.33
CA HIS A 264 -3.77 -3.38 6.41
C HIS A 264 -4.01 -1.92 6.05
N GLY A 265 -4.84 -1.62 5.05
CA GLY A 265 -5.07 -0.24 4.56
C GLY A 265 -6.24 0.50 5.22
N GLY A 266 -6.91 -0.10 6.22
CA GLY A 266 -8.03 0.52 6.93
C GLY A 266 -7.62 1.43 8.10
N ALA A 267 -6.33 1.49 8.44
CA ALA A 267 -5.84 2.25 9.59
C ALA A 267 -6.12 3.75 9.47
N ASN A 268 -5.93 4.34 8.29
CA ASN A 268 -6.20 5.77 8.04
C ASN A 268 -7.67 6.17 8.25
N VAL A 269 -8.62 5.32 7.88
CA VAL A 269 -10.05 5.53 8.13
C VAL A 269 -10.33 5.46 9.64
N ALA A 270 -9.77 4.45 10.31
CA ALA A 270 -9.99 4.26 11.74
C ALA A 270 -9.39 5.36 12.62
N VAL A 271 -8.27 6.00 12.19
CA VAL A 271 -7.76 7.21 12.84
C VAL A 271 -8.81 8.32 12.81
N LEU A 272 -9.39 8.59 11.64
CA LEU A 272 -10.38 9.67 11.54
C LEU A 272 -11.67 9.35 12.28
N GLU A 273 -12.14 8.10 12.26
CA GLU A 273 -13.28 7.67 13.06
C GLU A 273 -13.03 7.87 14.55
N MET A 274 -11.83 7.53 15.03
CA MET A 274 -11.39 7.79 16.40
C MET A 274 -11.41 9.29 16.72
N LEU A 275 -10.79 10.13 15.89
CA LEU A 275 -10.74 11.58 16.11
C LEU A 275 -12.16 12.20 16.10
N GLU A 276 -13.03 11.76 15.17
CA GLU A 276 -14.43 12.17 15.12
C GLU A 276 -15.22 11.72 16.36
N GLN A 277 -14.97 10.52 16.87
CA GLN A 277 -15.59 10.01 18.09
C GLN A 277 -15.20 10.85 19.30
N ILE A 278 -13.92 11.20 19.44
CA ILE A 278 -13.42 12.07 20.53
C ILE A 278 -14.10 13.44 20.43
N HIS A 279 -14.12 14.03 19.24
CA HIS A 279 -14.70 15.35 19.00
C HIS A 279 -16.21 15.38 19.29
N ARG A 280 -17.00 14.47 18.69
CA ARG A 280 -18.46 14.42 18.86
C ARG A 280 -18.88 13.94 20.24
N GLY A 281 -18.09 13.07 20.85
CA GLY A 281 -18.34 12.55 22.19
C GLY A 281 -17.97 13.53 23.31
N HIS A 282 -17.34 14.66 22.97
CA HIS A 282 -16.78 15.60 23.94
C HIS A 282 -15.85 14.94 24.97
N ILE A 283 -15.13 13.89 24.53
CA ILE A 283 -14.14 13.19 25.35
C ILE A 283 -12.83 13.98 25.24
N SER A 284 -12.11 14.19 26.35
CA SER A 284 -10.78 14.81 26.26
C SER A 284 -9.77 13.83 25.67
N PRO A 285 -8.75 14.29 24.92
CA PRO A 285 -7.64 13.43 24.49
C PRO A 285 -7.02 12.62 25.63
N GLU A 286 -6.89 13.22 26.83
CA GLU A 286 -6.38 12.58 28.04
C GLU A 286 -7.26 11.42 28.49
N ASP A 287 -8.58 11.61 28.56
CA ASP A 287 -9.52 10.55 28.96
C ASP A 287 -9.52 9.40 27.95
N TYR A 288 -9.46 9.72 26.65
CA TYR A 288 -9.41 8.71 25.60
C TYR A 288 -8.13 7.87 25.70
N VAL A 289 -6.99 8.49 26.00
CA VAL A 289 -5.73 7.80 26.24
C VAL A 289 -5.83 6.87 27.45
N GLN A 290 -6.47 7.29 28.55
CA GLN A 290 -6.70 6.39 29.69
C GLN A 290 -7.56 5.18 29.31
N LEU A 291 -8.62 5.39 28.53
CA LEU A 291 -9.43 4.29 28.00
C LEU A 291 -8.60 3.34 27.14
N ALA A 292 -7.73 3.85 26.26
CA ALA A 292 -6.88 3.02 25.42
C ALA A 292 -5.82 2.21 26.21
N LYS A 293 -5.49 2.64 27.43
CA LYS A 293 -4.59 1.92 28.36
C LYS A 293 -5.32 0.85 29.17
N ASP A 294 -6.63 1.01 29.36
CA ASP A 294 -7.46 0.05 30.07
C ASP A 294 -7.66 -1.22 29.24
N ARG A 295 -7.25 -2.37 29.80
CA ARG A 295 -7.35 -3.67 29.13
C ARG A 295 -8.80 -4.12 28.93
N ASP A 296 -9.71 -3.62 29.76
CA ASP A 296 -11.12 -4.03 29.74
C ASP A 296 -11.96 -3.19 28.77
N SER A 297 -11.48 -2.00 28.37
CA SER A 297 -12.22 -1.06 27.51
C SER A 297 -12.35 -1.51 26.05
N ARG A 298 -11.44 -2.39 25.59
CA ARG A 298 -11.23 -2.76 24.17
C ARG A 298 -10.89 -1.59 23.23
N VAL A 299 -10.73 -0.37 23.75
CA VAL A 299 -10.37 0.83 22.99
C VAL A 299 -8.90 0.75 22.60
N ARG A 300 -8.57 1.24 21.40
CA ARG A 300 -7.18 1.34 20.92
C ARG A 300 -6.93 2.72 20.35
N LEU A 301 -5.71 3.20 20.51
CA LEU A 301 -5.26 4.43 19.88
C LEU A 301 -4.86 4.12 18.43
N MET A 302 -5.75 4.43 17.48
CA MET A 302 -5.56 4.15 16.06
C MET A 302 -4.50 5.08 15.47
N GLY A 303 -3.69 4.59 14.54
CA GLY A 303 -2.57 5.35 13.95
C GLY A 303 -1.29 5.35 14.79
N PHE A 304 -1.23 4.55 15.85
CA PHE A 304 -0.05 4.38 16.70
C PHE A 304 0.49 2.94 16.64
N GLY A 305 1.82 2.83 16.64
CA GLY A 305 2.53 1.58 16.49
C GLY A 305 2.66 1.14 15.02
N HIS A 306 3.63 0.26 14.77
CA HIS A 306 3.92 -0.26 13.44
C HIS A 306 4.49 -1.69 13.55
N ARG A 307 4.18 -2.57 12.58
CA ARG A 307 4.69 -3.97 12.57
C ARG A 307 6.22 -4.01 12.44
N VAL A 308 6.75 -3.06 11.67
CA VAL A 308 8.19 -2.92 11.35
C VAL A 308 8.86 -1.86 12.24
N TYR A 309 8.47 -0.58 12.17
CA TYR A 309 9.08 0.48 12.99
C TYR A 309 8.83 0.34 14.49
N LYS A 310 9.90 0.43 15.28
CA LYS A 310 9.87 0.39 16.74
C LYS A 310 10.26 1.70 17.43
N ASN A 311 10.82 2.68 16.71
CA ASN A 311 11.26 3.93 17.34
C ASN A 311 10.49 5.15 16.84
N PHE A 312 10.30 5.30 15.53
CA PHE A 312 9.40 6.30 14.95
C PHE A 312 9.17 5.95 13.47
N ASP A 313 8.10 6.47 12.88
CA ASP A 313 7.88 6.41 11.43
C ASP A 313 8.35 7.73 10.79
N PRO A 314 9.44 7.75 9.99
CA PRO A 314 9.95 8.99 9.38
C PRO A 314 8.91 9.70 8.51
N ARG A 315 7.96 8.94 7.95
CA ARG A 315 6.91 9.47 7.08
C ARG A 315 5.87 10.29 7.85
N ALA A 316 5.56 9.90 9.09
CA ALA A 316 4.59 10.60 9.92
C ALA A 316 5.04 12.04 10.18
N LYS A 317 6.32 12.23 10.49
CA LYS A 317 6.93 13.55 10.71
C LYS A 317 6.85 14.45 9.47
N MET A 318 7.11 13.89 8.29
CA MET A 318 7.00 14.64 7.03
C MET A 318 5.56 15.10 6.77
N LEU A 319 4.57 14.24 7.03
CA LEU A 319 3.16 14.60 6.88
C LEU A 319 2.70 15.62 7.93
N ALA A 320 3.17 15.52 9.17
CA ALA A 320 2.88 16.52 10.20
C ALA A 320 3.30 17.92 9.73
N ASN A 321 4.52 18.08 9.22
CA ASN A 321 5.02 19.36 8.67
C ASN A 321 4.15 19.92 7.54
N VAL A 322 3.59 19.05 6.70
CA VAL A 322 2.70 19.45 5.60
C VAL A 322 1.34 19.86 6.13
N ALA A 323 0.77 19.11 7.09
CA ALA A 323 -0.52 19.44 7.70
C ALA A 323 -0.51 20.84 8.34
N GLU A 324 0.57 21.17 9.06
CA GLU A 324 0.80 22.48 9.67
C GLU A 324 0.75 23.66 8.70
N LYS A 325 1.22 23.45 7.46
CA LYS A 325 1.23 24.49 6.42
C LYS A 325 -0.06 24.51 5.63
N LEU A 326 -0.58 23.34 5.28
CA LEU A 326 -1.71 23.17 4.38
C LEU A 326 -3.01 23.75 4.94
N LEU A 327 -3.38 23.40 6.19
CA LEU A 327 -4.67 23.82 6.75
C LEU A 327 -4.82 25.34 6.85
N PRO A 328 -3.83 26.09 7.39
CA PRO A 328 -3.89 27.55 7.40
C PRO A 328 -3.96 28.16 6.00
N THR A 329 -3.19 27.64 5.03
CA THR A 329 -3.21 28.15 3.64
C THR A 329 -4.57 27.97 2.97
N LEU A 330 -5.25 26.86 3.24
CA LEU A 330 -6.61 26.62 2.74
C LEU A 330 -7.69 27.36 3.54
N GLY A 331 -7.34 28.02 4.64
CA GLY A 331 -8.30 28.63 5.56
C GLY A 331 -9.23 27.62 6.23
N VAL A 332 -8.81 26.35 6.31
CA VAL A 332 -9.60 25.25 6.89
C VAL A 332 -9.32 25.18 8.39
N GLN A 333 -10.35 25.38 9.20
CA GLN A 333 -10.31 25.08 10.63
C GLN A 333 -10.86 23.66 10.85
N ASP A 334 -9.98 22.71 11.11
CA ASP A 334 -10.36 21.33 11.42
C ASP A 334 -10.05 21.01 12.89
N PRO A 335 -11.07 20.89 13.77
CA PRO A 335 -10.84 20.58 15.19
C PRO A 335 -10.19 19.21 15.39
N LEU A 336 -10.23 18.33 14.39
CA LEU A 336 -9.56 17.03 14.46
C LEU A 336 -8.04 17.15 14.46
N LEU A 337 -7.47 18.19 13.84
CA LEU A 337 -6.02 18.41 13.87
C LEU A 337 -5.54 18.74 15.28
N ASP A 338 -6.26 19.60 16.00
CA ASP A 338 -5.90 19.96 17.38
C ASP A 338 -6.01 18.75 18.31
N ILE A 339 -7.04 17.91 18.12
CA ILE A 339 -7.17 16.65 18.86
C ILE A 339 -6.01 15.70 18.51
N ALA A 340 -5.66 15.56 17.23
CA ALA A 340 -4.57 14.70 16.78
C ALA A 340 -3.22 15.15 17.37
N ARG A 341 -2.90 16.44 17.31
CA ARG A 341 -1.70 17.01 17.95
C ARG A 341 -1.65 16.68 19.44
N ARG A 342 -2.77 16.90 20.14
CA ARG A 342 -2.82 16.64 21.57
C ARG A 342 -2.65 15.15 21.91
N LEU A 343 -3.23 14.26 21.11
CA LEU A 343 -3.04 12.81 21.28
C LEU A 343 -1.59 12.40 21.01
N GLU A 344 -0.94 12.95 19.99
CA GLU A 344 0.48 12.72 19.72
C GLU A 344 1.35 13.17 20.89
N GLU A 345 1.16 14.40 21.39
CA GLU A 345 1.88 14.93 22.56
C GLU A 345 1.76 13.98 23.77
N ILE A 346 0.54 13.58 24.12
CA ILE A 346 0.29 12.70 25.27
C ILE A 346 0.97 11.34 25.04
N ALA A 347 0.85 10.76 23.86
CA ALA A 347 1.41 9.44 23.57
C ALA A 347 2.95 9.45 23.55
N LEU A 348 3.58 10.54 23.14
CA LEU A 348 5.05 10.67 23.17
C LEU A 348 5.61 10.87 24.58
N GLU A 349 4.81 11.36 25.52
CA GLU A 349 5.21 11.59 26.92
C GLU A 349 4.77 10.48 27.89
N ASP A 350 3.70 9.73 27.58
CA ASP A 350 3.13 8.72 28.47
C ASP A 350 3.98 7.42 28.48
N PRO A 351 4.47 6.97 29.67
CA PRO A 351 5.31 5.78 29.78
C PRO A 351 4.71 4.51 29.17
N TYR A 352 3.37 4.37 29.17
CA TYR A 352 2.72 3.19 28.59
C TYR A 352 3.03 3.03 27.10
N PHE A 353 3.03 4.14 26.36
CA PHE A 353 3.24 4.18 24.92
C PHE A 353 4.72 4.14 24.58
N VAL A 354 5.55 4.86 25.34
CA VAL A 354 7.01 4.86 25.20
C VAL A 354 7.58 3.45 25.43
N ASP A 355 7.21 2.79 26.53
CA ASP A 355 7.69 1.43 26.86
C ASP A 355 7.23 0.38 25.83
N ARG A 356 6.09 0.63 25.16
CA ARG A 356 5.52 -0.25 24.12
C ARG A 356 5.88 0.18 22.71
N GLN A 357 6.69 1.21 22.56
CA GLN A 357 7.13 1.69 21.25
C GLN A 357 5.97 2.06 20.31
N LEU A 358 4.91 2.65 20.87
CA LEU A 358 3.69 3.02 20.16
C LEU A 358 3.77 4.47 19.69
N TYR A 359 4.41 4.69 18.53
CA TYR A 359 4.58 6.01 17.92
C TYR A 359 3.57 6.25 16.79
N PRO A 360 3.23 7.52 16.47
CA PRO A 360 2.42 7.84 15.30
C PRO A 360 3.03 7.26 14.02
N ASN A 361 2.18 6.68 13.18
CA ASN A 361 2.57 6.19 11.87
C ASN A 361 2.02 7.09 10.75
N VAL A 362 2.41 6.81 9.50
CA VAL A 362 2.00 7.60 8.32
C VAL A 362 0.48 7.81 8.20
N ASP A 363 -0.33 6.87 8.68
CA ASP A 363 -1.79 6.94 8.58
C ASP A 363 -2.40 8.00 9.52
N PHE A 364 -1.69 8.40 10.57
CA PHE A 364 -2.17 9.34 11.56
C PHE A 364 -2.42 10.74 10.96
N TYR A 365 -1.47 11.24 10.17
CA TYR A 365 -1.55 12.56 9.55
C TYR A 365 -2.13 12.55 8.14
N SER A 366 -2.06 11.42 7.43
CA SER A 366 -2.51 11.35 6.03
C SER A 366 -4.00 11.64 5.89
N GLY A 367 -4.85 11.09 6.77
CA GLY A 367 -6.30 11.30 6.70
C GLY A 367 -6.72 12.75 6.96
N ILE A 368 -6.02 13.48 7.84
CA ILE A 368 -6.28 14.89 8.13
C ILE A 368 -6.00 15.74 6.89
N ILE A 369 -4.85 15.50 6.24
CA ILE A 369 -4.47 16.19 5.00
C ILE A 369 -5.48 15.90 3.88
N LEU A 370 -5.83 14.63 3.66
CA LEU A 370 -6.79 14.24 2.62
C LEU A 370 -8.16 14.89 2.85
N ARG A 371 -8.63 14.95 4.09
CA ARG A 371 -9.87 15.63 4.46
C ARG A 371 -9.79 17.14 4.23
N ALA A 372 -8.68 17.79 4.58
CA ALA A 372 -8.47 19.21 4.32
C ALA A 372 -8.48 19.55 2.81
N ILE A 373 -8.01 18.63 1.96
CA ILE A 373 -8.10 18.73 0.49
C ILE A 373 -9.54 18.53 -0.02
N GLY A 374 -10.43 17.97 0.79
CA GLY A 374 -11.82 17.65 0.43
C GLY A 374 -12.02 16.23 -0.11
N ILE A 375 -11.02 15.35 0.01
CA ILE A 375 -11.16 13.93 -0.33
C ILE A 375 -11.98 13.26 0.80
N PRO A 376 -13.06 12.53 0.49
CA PRO A 376 -13.88 11.90 1.52
C PRO A 376 -13.20 10.67 2.12
N THR A 377 -13.55 10.34 3.37
CA THR A 377 -12.94 9.24 4.14
C THR A 377 -13.00 7.88 3.43
N ASN A 378 -14.09 7.58 2.72
CA ASN A 378 -14.26 6.34 1.96
C ASN A 378 -13.30 6.21 0.75
N MET A 379 -12.57 7.28 0.40
CA MET A 379 -11.54 7.30 -0.64
C MET A 379 -10.11 7.22 -0.08
N PHE A 380 -9.91 7.22 1.25
CA PHE A 380 -8.56 7.24 1.82
C PHE A 380 -7.73 6.01 1.47
N THR A 381 -8.31 4.81 1.63
CA THR A 381 -7.63 3.58 1.22
C THR A 381 -7.47 3.50 -0.31
N VAL A 382 -8.31 4.20 -1.09
CA VAL A 382 -8.10 4.33 -2.54
C VAL A 382 -6.87 5.19 -2.83
N MET A 383 -6.64 6.27 -2.07
CA MET A 383 -5.43 7.10 -2.22
C MET A 383 -4.19 6.30 -1.84
N PHE A 384 -4.30 5.49 -0.80
CA PHE A 384 -3.28 4.52 -0.45
C PHE A 384 -3.03 3.55 -1.61
N ALA A 385 -4.06 2.95 -2.21
CA ALA A 385 -3.90 2.04 -3.34
C ALA A 385 -3.24 2.70 -4.57
N ILE A 386 -3.60 3.94 -4.91
CA ILE A 386 -2.93 4.71 -5.97
C ILE A 386 -1.46 4.93 -5.63
N GLY A 387 -1.18 5.37 -4.40
CA GLY A 387 0.18 5.56 -3.89
C GLY A 387 0.98 4.27 -4.02
N ARG A 388 0.47 3.16 -3.50
CA ARG A 388 1.14 1.85 -3.41
C ARG A 388 1.35 1.12 -4.74
N LEU A 389 0.60 1.48 -5.78
CA LEU A 389 0.63 0.78 -7.05
C LEU A 389 2.03 0.64 -7.69
N PRO A 390 2.91 1.68 -7.72
CA PRO A 390 4.24 1.54 -8.29
C PRO A 390 5.09 0.47 -7.58
N GLY A 391 4.98 0.37 -6.25
CA GLY A 391 5.62 -0.70 -5.48
C GLY A 391 5.12 -2.08 -5.89
N TRP A 392 3.81 -2.27 -6.05
CA TRP A 392 3.25 -3.53 -6.55
C TRP A 392 3.75 -3.88 -7.96
N ILE A 393 3.77 -2.92 -8.88
CA ILE A 393 4.27 -3.11 -10.24
C ILE A 393 5.76 -3.49 -10.22
N ALA A 394 6.58 -2.77 -9.46
CA ALA A 394 8.00 -3.05 -9.30
C ALA A 394 8.24 -4.45 -8.75
N HIS A 395 7.52 -4.83 -7.70
CA HIS A 395 7.66 -6.14 -7.05
C HIS A 395 7.19 -7.29 -7.95
N TRP A 396 6.12 -7.11 -8.71
CA TRP A 396 5.67 -8.08 -9.70
C TRP A 396 6.70 -8.26 -10.81
N TRP A 397 7.26 -7.16 -11.32
CA TRP A 397 8.25 -7.21 -12.39
C TRP A 397 9.57 -7.84 -11.96
N GLU A 398 10.09 -7.47 -10.78
CA GLU A 398 11.29 -8.08 -10.20
C GLU A 398 11.11 -9.61 -10.05
N GLN A 399 9.92 -10.07 -9.65
CA GLN A 399 9.62 -11.49 -9.57
C GLN A 399 9.56 -12.15 -10.96
N ALA A 400 8.92 -11.50 -11.95
CA ALA A 400 8.82 -12.01 -13.31
C ALA A 400 10.19 -12.16 -13.99
N GLN A 401 11.12 -11.24 -13.70
CA GLN A 401 12.49 -11.25 -14.22
C GLN A 401 13.45 -12.18 -13.45
N THR A 402 13.03 -12.72 -12.29
CA THR A 402 13.88 -13.58 -11.49
C THR A 402 14.06 -14.95 -12.16
N GLN A 403 15.29 -15.28 -12.54
CA GLN A 403 15.61 -16.59 -13.12
C GLN A 403 15.29 -17.72 -12.13
N GLY A 404 14.62 -18.76 -12.64
CA GLY A 404 14.22 -19.91 -11.81
C GLY A 404 13.11 -19.60 -10.81
N ASN A 405 12.37 -18.49 -10.99
CA ASN A 405 11.17 -18.20 -10.21
C ASN A 405 10.20 -19.41 -10.23
N ARG A 406 9.58 -19.68 -9.08
CA ARG A 406 8.67 -20.82 -8.87
C ARG A 406 7.34 -20.31 -8.35
N ILE A 407 6.29 -21.06 -8.67
CA ILE A 407 4.97 -20.81 -8.07
C ILE A 407 5.03 -20.86 -6.54
N ALA A 408 4.47 -19.84 -5.89
CA ALA A 408 4.34 -19.78 -4.45
C ALA A 408 3.30 -20.81 -3.98
N ARG A 409 3.76 -21.87 -3.34
CA ARG A 409 2.90 -22.99 -2.90
C ARG A 409 3.30 -23.48 -1.50
N PRO A 410 2.91 -22.77 -0.43
CA PRO A 410 3.27 -23.11 0.93
C PRO A 410 2.70 -24.47 1.36
N ARG A 411 3.24 -25.02 2.45
CA ARG A 411 2.80 -26.27 3.07
C ARG A 411 2.04 -25.97 4.36
N GLN A 412 1.39 -27.00 4.89
CA GLN A 412 0.71 -26.97 6.18
C GLN A 412 1.08 -28.20 7.01
N ILE A 413 0.89 -28.11 8.32
CA ILE A 413 0.80 -29.27 9.21
C ILE A 413 -0.68 -29.65 9.29
N TYR A 414 -1.03 -30.83 8.78
CA TYR A 414 -2.41 -31.31 8.83
C TYR A 414 -2.74 -31.80 10.23
N VAL A 415 -3.74 -31.18 10.87
CA VAL A 415 -4.23 -31.51 12.22
C VAL A 415 -5.70 -31.95 12.20
N GLY A 416 -6.20 -32.36 11.03
CA GLY A 416 -7.56 -32.88 10.87
C GLY A 416 -7.67 -34.37 11.19
N PRO A 417 -8.87 -34.97 10.99
CA PRO A 417 -9.09 -36.39 11.21
C PRO A 417 -8.15 -37.27 10.38
N GLY A 418 -7.76 -38.42 10.93
CA GLY A 418 -7.09 -39.46 10.17
C GLY A 418 -7.98 -40.07 9.08
N VAL A 419 -7.48 -41.11 8.42
CA VAL A 419 -8.25 -41.87 7.42
C VAL A 419 -9.54 -42.39 8.06
N THR A 420 -10.68 -42.05 7.45
CA THR A 420 -12.01 -42.52 7.85
C THR A 420 -12.81 -42.91 6.61
N ASP A 421 -13.66 -43.91 6.75
CA ASP A 421 -14.53 -44.36 5.66
C ASP A 421 -15.62 -43.34 5.36
N HIS A 422 -15.96 -43.19 4.08
CA HIS A 422 -17.10 -42.40 3.66
C HIS A 422 -18.39 -43.10 4.06
N VAL A 423 -19.19 -42.46 4.91
CA VAL A 423 -20.52 -42.94 5.28
C VAL A 423 -21.55 -42.36 4.30
N PRO A 424 -22.28 -43.20 3.53
CA PRO A 424 -23.39 -42.75 2.68
C PRO A 424 -24.40 -41.93 3.47
N ARG A 425 -25.07 -40.97 2.81
CA ARG A 425 -25.97 -40.03 3.50
C ARG A 425 -27.06 -40.75 4.29
N GLU A 426 -27.57 -41.89 3.79
CA GLU A 426 -28.60 -42.69 4.47
C GLU A 426 -28.09 -43.43 5.71
N SER A 427 -26.77 -43.55 5.87
CA SER A 427 -26.12 -44.31 6.95
C SER A 427 -25.46 -43.42 8.01
N ARG A 428 -25.61 -42.09 7.90
CA ARG A 428 -25.14 -41.13 8.90
C ARG A 428 -26.18 -41.06 10.02
N THR A 429 -25.76 -41.35 11.24
CA THR A 429 -26.58 -41.23 12.46
C THR A 429 -26.69 -39.80 12.94
#